data_AF-A0A528APM0-F1
#
_entry.id   AF-A0A528APM0-F1
#
_cell.length_a   1.000
_cell.length_b   1.000
_cell.length_c   1.000
_cell.angle_alpha   90.00
_cell.angle_beta   90.00
_cell.angle_gamma   90.00
#
_symmetry.space_group_name_H-M   'P 1'
#
loop_
_entity.id
_entity.type
_entity.pdbx_description
1 polymer ?
#
loop_
_entity_poly.entity_id
_entity_poly.type
_entity_poly.pdbx_seq_one_letter_code
_entity_poly.pdbx_strand_id
1 'polypeptide(L)'
;MSERANASVIPFKVEDETEDDVLADVPAESQVQNLSQNPGERLHMAEAVRMAEAIVFASAEPVSEKQLAARLPDGINIAAAMAELQQIYARRGVNLVRVGDAWAFRTAGDLAFLMSRDTVQQKKLSRAALEVLAIIAYHQPVTRAEIEDIRGVETSKGTLDTLMETEWVKMRGRRRTPGRPVTYGTSDIFLDHFALEEIRDLPGMEELKGAG
;
A
#
# COMPACT_ATOMS: atom_id res chain seq x y z
N MET A 1 -69.79 -28.55 20.87
CA MET A 1 -69.06 -27.28 21.01
C MET A 1 -68.45 -27.22 22.40
N SER A 2 -67.17 -26.84 22.48
CA SER A 2 -66.35 -26.54 23.68
C SER A 2 -65.82 -27.70 24.54
N GLU A 3 -64.81 -28.34 23.95
CA GLU A 3 -63.45 -28.59 24.45
C GLU A 3 -62.94 -27.71 25.62
N ARG A 4 -62.35 -28.35 26.65
CA ARG A 4 -61.16 -27.88 27.38
C ARG A 4 -60.36 -29.10 27.87
N ALA A 5 -59.18 -29.27 27.29
CA ALA A 5 -58.14 -30.20 27.71
C ALA A 5 -57.42 -29.66 28.96
N ASN A 6 -56.97 -30.55 29.87
CA ASN A 6 -56.02 -30.16 30.91
C ASN A 6 -54.98 -31.27 31.20
N ALA A 7 -53.74 -30.79 31.23
CA ALA A 7 -52.41 -31.34 31.49
C ALA A 7 -52.24 -32.76 32.07
N SER A 8 -51.37 -33.54 31.42
CA SER A 8 -50.71 -34.73 31.99
C SER A 8 -49.21 -34.43 32.16
N VAL A 9 -48.72 -34.56 33.40
CA VAL A 9 -47.32 -34.36 33.80
C VAL A 9 -46.55 -35.65 33.50
N ILE A 10 -45.50 -35.56 32.68
CA ILE A 10 -44.57 -36.66 32.42
C ILE A 10 -43.31 -36.44 33.29
N PRO A 11 -42.82 -37.45 34.04
CA PRO A 11 -41.69 -37.28 34.95
C PRO A 11 -40.35 -37.21 34.22
N PHE A 12 -39.47 -36.36 34.77
CA PHE A 12 -38.07 -36.18 34.40
C PHE A 12 -37.24 -37.36 34.89
N LYS A 13 -36.50 -38.01 33.98
CA LYS A 13 -35.58 -39.12 34.27
C LYS A 13 -34.17 -38.68 33.87
N VAL A 14 -33.27 -38.65 34.86
CA VAL A 14 -31.84 -38.36 34.68
C VAL A 14 -31.17 -39.68 34.37
N GLU A 15 -30.56 -39.79 33.19
CA GLU A 15 -29.65 -40.87 32.85
C GLU A 15 -28.24 -40.27 32.77
N ASP A 16 -27.40 -40.80 33.65
CA ASP A 16 -25.99 -40.48 33.85
C ASP A 16 -25.21 -41.53 33.04
N GLU A 17 -24.53 -41.11 31.97
CA GLU A 17 -23.53 -41.93 31.29
C GLU A 17 -22.25 -41.14 31.16
N THR A 18 -21.20 -41.73 31.70
CA THR A 18 -19.83 -41.25 31.77
C THR A 18 -19.04 -41.72 30.56
N GLU A 19 -18.19 -40.81 30.08
CA GLU A 19 -16.90 -41.03 29.39
C GLU A 19 -16.89 -41.81 28.07
N ASP A 20 -16.59 -41.08 26.98
CA ASP A 20 -15.50 -41.50 26.10
C ASP A 20 -14.84 -40.31 25.40
N ASP A 21 -13.53 -40.25 25.57
CA ASP A 21 -12.57 -39.27 25.09
C ASP A 21 -12.40 -39.43 23.56
N VAL A 22 -12.87 -38.44 22.79
CA VAL A 22 -12.55 -38.30 21.37
C VAL A 22 -12.02 -36.89 21.09
N LEU A 23 -10.70 -36.74 21.23
CA LEU A 23 -9.93 -35.71 20.54
C LEU A 23 -10.16 -35.87 19.02
N ALA A 24 -11.14 -35.16 18.48
CA ALA A 24 -11.25 -34.91 17.05
C ALA A 24 -10.46 -33.64 16.71
N ASP A 25 -9.34 -33.86 16.03
CA ASP A 25 -8.49 -32.88 15.35
C ASP A 25 -9.34 -31.94 14.47
N VAL A 26 -9.52 -30.69 14.91
CA VAL A 26 -10.22 -29.66 14.13
C VAL A 26 -9.19 -28.96 13.25
N PRO A 27 -9.30 -29.00 11.90
CA PRO A 27 -8.33 -28.39 11.02
C PRO A 27 -8.25 -26.87 11.22
N ALA A 28 -7.02 -26.34 11.18
CA ALA A 28 -6.65 -24.95 11.44
C ALA A 28 -7.17 -23.89 10.45
N GLU A 29 -8.24 -24.16 9.68
CA GLU A 29 -8.76 -23.25 8.65
C GLU A 29 -9.85 -22.30 9.15
N SER A 30 -10.28 -22.41 10.41
CA SER A 30 -11.40 -21.62 10.95
C SER A 30 -11.02 -20.27 11.60
N GLN A 31 -9.74 -19.86 11.58
CA GLN A 31 -9.30 -18.69 12.35
C GLN A 31 -9.38 -17.33 11.62
N VAL A 32 -9.74 -17.29 10.33
CA VAL A 32 -9.73 -16.02 9.56
C VAL A 32 -11.12 -15.36 9.48
N GLN A 33 -12.17 -15.94 10.08
CA GLN A 33 -13.57 -15.49 9.85
C GLN A 33 -14.34 -14.99 11.08
N ASN A 34 -13.67 -14.61 12.17
CA ASN A 34 -14.34 -14.16 13.40
C ASN A 34 -13.97 -12.73 13.84
N LEU A 35 -13.94 -11.78 12.90
CA LEU A 35 -13.77 -10.36 13.20
C LEU A 35 -15.10 -9.55 13.19
N SER A 36 -16.28 -10.19 13.21
CA SER A 36 -17.48 -9.53 12.65
C SER A 36 -18.80 -9.51 13.45
N GLN A 37 -18.85 -9.66 14.78
CA GLN A 37 -20.16 -9.73 15.46
C GLN A 37 -20.41 -8.83 16.68
N ASN A 38 -19.66 -7.74 16.87
CA ASN A 38 -20.04 -6.70 17.83
C ASN A 38 -20.50 -5.39 17.12
N PRO A 39 -21.77 -4.95 17.25
CA PRO A 39 -22.24 -3.68 16.68
C PRO A 39 -21.44 -2.46 17.13
N GLY A 40 -20.92 -2.44 18.37
CA GLY A 40 -20.12 -1.33 18.89
C GLY A 40 -18.77 -1.19 18.20
N GLU A 41 -18.10 -2.31 17.91
CA GLU A 41 -16.82 -2.33 17.20
C GLU A 41 -16.96 -1.87 15.75
N ARG A 42 -18.08 -2.21 15.09
CA ARG A 42 -18.37 -1.73 13.73
C ARG A 42 -18.60 -0.22 13.66
N LEU A 43 -19.28 0.35 14.65
CA LEU A 43 -19.46 1.81 14.76
C LEU A 43 -18.13 2.52 14.95
N HIS A 44 -17.28 1.99 15.84
CA HIS A 44 -15.95 2.55 16.09
C HIS A 44 -15.04 2.46 14.85
N MET A 45 -15.09 1.35 14.10
CA MET A 45 -14.36 1.21 12.84
C MET A 45 -14.86 2.20 11.78
N ALA A 46 -16.18 2.31 11.59
CA ALA A 46 -16.75 3.25 10.61
C ALA A 46 -16.38 4.71 10.92
N GLU A 47 -16.33 5.09 12.20
CA GLU A 47 -15.85 6.40 12.64
C GLU A 47 -14.36 6.58 12.33
N ALA A 48 -13.52 5.58 12.62
CA ALA A 48 -12.09 5.61 12.31
C ALA A 48 -11.83 5.76 10.80
N VAL A 49 -12.55 5.01 9.96
CA VAL A 49 -12.50 5.10 8.49
C VAL A 49 -12.86 6.51 8.03
N ARG A 50 -13.93 7.10 8.57
CA ARG A 50 -14.36 8.46 8.24
C ARG A 50 -13.34 9.52 8.63
N MET A 51 -12.71 9.38 9.79
CA MET A 51 -11.66 10.30 10.24
C MET A 51 -10.42 10.18 9.36
N ALA A 52 -10.00 8.95 9.03
CA ALA A 52 -8.88 8.69 8.13
C ALA A 52 -9.12 9.27 6.74
N GLU A 53 -10.32 9.07 6.18
CA GLU A 53 -10.75 9.66 4.90
C GLU A 53 -10.55 11.19 4.90
N ALA A 54 -11.05 11.87 5.94
CA ALA A 54 -10.94 13.31 6.06
C ALA A 54 -9.47 13.78 6.12
N ILE A 55 -8.62 13.06 6.86
CA ILE A 55 -7.19 13.39 6.98
C ILE A 55 -6.46 13.23 5.64
N VAL A 56 -6.67 12.12 4.94
CA VAL A 56 -6.01 11.84 3.66
C VAL A 56 -6.53 12.78 2.57
N PHE A 57 -7.83 13.03 2.53
CA PHE A 57 -8.45 13.94 1.57
C PHE A 57 -7.96 15.39 1.70
N ALA A 58 -7.77 15.85 2.94
CA ALA A 58 -7.28 17.22 3.19
C ALA A 58 -5.78 17.40 2.92
N SER A 59 -5.03 16.32 2.70
CA SER A 59 -3.57 16.39 2.51
C SER A 59 -3.19 16.50 1.04
N ALA A 60 -2.29 17.43 0.72
CA ALA A 60 -1.71 17.53 -0.62
C ALA A 60 -0.62 16.48 -0.87
N GLU A 61 0.03 16.00 0.19
CA GLU A 61 1.11 15.01 0.16
C GLU A 61 0.61 13.65 0.68
N PRO A 62 1.23 12.53 0.27
CA PRO A 62 0.91 11.22 0.86
C PRO A 62 1.06 11.22 2.39
N VAL A 63 0.09 10.63 3.08
CA VAL A 63 0.02 10.60 4.55
C VAL A 63 0.48 9.25 5.07
N SER A 64 1.58 9.23 5.82
CA SER A 64 2.09 8.02 6.47
C SER A 64 1.18 7.52 7.59
N GLU A 65 1.21 6.22 7.85
CA GLU A 65 0.48 5.63 8.99
C GLU A 65 0.86 6.27 10.33
N LYS A 66 2.11 6.70 10.48
CA LYS A 66 2.57 7.44 11.66
C LYS A 66 1.88 8.80 11.80
N GLN A 67 1.66 9.52 10.70
CA GLN A 67 0.93 10.78 10.73
C GLN A 67 -0.57 10.58 11.00
N LEU A 68 -1.14 9.47 10.51
CA LEU A 68 -2.51 9.07 10.86
C LEU A 68 -2.63 8.76 12.36
N ALA A 69 -1.71 7.96 12.90
CA ALA A 69 -1.67 7.61 14.32
C ALA A 69 -1.59 8.84 15.25
N ALA A 70 -0.87 9.88 14.83
CA ALA A 70 -0.74 11.11 15.61
C ALA A 70 -2.00 11.98 15.62
N ARG A 71 -2.95 11.74 14.72
CA ARG A 71 -4.16 12.56 14.54
C ARG A 71 -5.45 11.81 14.89
N LEU A 72 -5.43 10.49 14.81
CA LEU A 72 -6.55 9.63 15.16
C LEU A 72 -6.55 9.32 16.67
N PRO A 73 -7.71 9.03 17.26
CA PRO A 73 -7.79 8.51 18.62
C PRO A 73 -6.93 7.26 18.85
N ASP A 74 -6.41 7.12 20.08
CA ASP A 74 -5.63 5.95 20.48
C ASP A 74 -6.47 4.65 20.41
N GLY A 75 -5.80 3.53 20.13
CA GLY A 75 -6.44 2.21 20.08
C GLY A 75 -7.14 1.87 18.77
N ILE A 76 -7.13 2.78 17.79
CA ILE A 76 -7.60 2.50 16.43
C ILE A 76 -6.60 1.61 15.70
N ASN A 77 -7.11 0.54 15.08
CA ASN A 77 -6.34 -0.26 14.13
C ASN A 77 -6.29 0.45 12.77
N ILE A 78 -5.24 1.23 12.54
CA ILE A 78 -5.05 2.03 11.32
C ILE A 78 -4.99 1.14 10.09
N ALA A 79 -4.27 0.02 10.14
CA ALA A 79 -4.16 -0.88 9.00
C ALA A 79 -5.54 -1.42 8.56
N ALA A 80 -6.38 -1.81 9.52
CA ALA A 80 -7.75 -2.25 9.23
C ALA A 80 -8.61 -1.12 8.66
N ALA A 81 -8.56 0.08 9.26
CA ALA A 81 -9.33 1.23 8.79
C ALA A 81 -8.92 1.66 7.37
N MET A 82 -7.62 1.67 7.05
CA MET A 82 -7.13 2.02 5.72
C MET A 82 -7.49 0.95 4.68
N ALA A 83 -7.44 -0.34 5.05
CA ALA A 83 -7.88 -1.42 4.17
C ALA A 83 -9.38 -1.33 3.85
N GLU A 84 -10.22 -1.02 4.84
CA GLU A 84 -11.66 -0.81 4.61
C GLU A 84 -11.91 0.43 3.74
N LEU A 85 -11.22 1.55 4.01
CA LEU A 85 -11.30 2.75 3.18
C LEU A 85 -10.88 2.49 1.73
N GLN A 86 -9.82 1.71 1.51
CA GLN A 86 -9.37 1.32 0.19
C GLN A 86 -10.45 0.54 -0.56
N GLN A 87 -11.12 -0.41 0.10
CA GLN A 87 -12.22 -1.17 -0.51
C GLN A 87 -13.41 -0.28 -0.87
N ILE A 88 -13.77 0.68 -0.02
CA ILE A 88 -14.87 1.64 -0.26
C ILE A 88 -14.62 2.47 -1.54
N TYR A 89 -13.36 2.82 -1.80
CA TYR A 89 -12.95 3.65 -2.92
C TYR A 89 -12.50 2.88 -4.16
N ALA A 90 -12.36 1.55 -4.10
CA ALA A 90 -11.82 0.73 -5.19
C ALA A 90 -12.57 0.85 -6.53
N ARG A 91 -13.88 1.14 -6.50
CA ARG A 91 -14.74 1.26 -7.71
C ARG A 91 -15.21 2.69 -7.98
N ARG A 92 -14.63 3.68 -7.29
CA ARG A 92 -14.99 5.10 -7.44
C ARG A 92 -14.02 5.78 -8.40
N GLY A 93 -14.38 6.98 -8.87
CA GLY A 93 -13.52 7.79 -9.74
C GLY A 93 -12.29 8.39 -9.05
N VAL A 94 -12.20 8.23 -7.72
CA VAL A 94 -11.03 8.50 -6.91
C VAL A 94 -10.72 7.20 -6.18
N ASN A 95 -9.46 6.79 -6.13
CA ASN A 95 -9.03 5.61 -5.41
C ASN A 95 -8.06 6.01 -4.30
N LEU A 96 -8.12 5.29 -3.19
CA LEU A 96 -7.09 5.35 -2.16
C LEU A 96 -5.96 4.41 -2.58
N VAL A 97 -4.75 4.95 -2.75
CA VAL A 97 -3.56 4.19 -3.13
C VAL A 97 -2.51 4.29 -2.06
N ARG A 98 -1.68 3.25 -1.98
CA ARG A 98 -0.48 3.26 -1.15
C ARG A 98 0.71 3.72 -2.00
N VAL A 99 1.55 4.57 -1.41
CA VAL A 99 2.76 5.12 -2.04
C VAL A 99 3.87 5.02 -1.00
N GLY A 100 4.79 4.07 -1.18
CA GLY A 100 5.71 3.69 -0.11
C GLY A 100 4.95 3.22 1.14
N ASP A 101 5.27 3.84 2.27
CA ASP A 101 4.60 3.61 3.57
C ASP A 101 3.48 4.62 3.86
N ALA A 102 3.00 5.32 2.83
CA ALA A 102 2.01 6.38 2.95
C ALA A 102 0.79 6.14 2.06
N TRP A 103 -0.27 6.89 2.32
CA TRP A 103 -1.57 6.77 1.68
C TRP A 103 -1.98 8.09 1.03
N ALA A 104 -2.56 8.02 -0.16
CA ALA A 104 -3.03 9.21 -0.85
C ALA A 104 -4.27 8.91 -1.71
N PHE A 105 -5.12 9.91 -1.88
CA PHE A 105 -6.17 9.85 -2.90
C PHE A 105 -5.61 10.23 -4.27
N ARG A 106 -5.95 9.44 -5.28
CA ARG A 106 -5.61 9.68 -6.69
C ARG A 106 -6.83 9.47 -7.56
N THR A 107 -6.87 10.11 -8.73
CA THR A 107 -7.89 9.82 -9.74
C THR A 107 -7.80 8.38 -10.20
N ALA A 108 -8.93 7.75 -10.46
CA ALA A 108 -8.96 6.38 -10.95
C ALA A 108 -8.24 6.28 -12.31
N GLY A 109 -7.39 5.26 -12.46
CA GLY A 109 -6.51 5.12 -13.62
C GLY A 109 -7.27 4.92 -14.93
N ASP A 110 -8.43 4.29 -14.90
CA ASP A 110 -9.35 4.12 -16.03
C ASP A 110 -9.97 5.45 -16.51
N LEU A 111 -9.96 6.49 -15.67
CA LEU A 111 -10.45 7.83 -15.98
C LEU A 111 -9.33 8.83 -16.34
N ALA A 112 -8.07 8.38 -16.39
CA ALA A 112 -6.90 9.26 -16.63
C ALA A 112 -7.01 10.07 -17.93
N PHE A 113 -7.67 9.53 -18.97
CA PHE A 113 -7.88 10.21 -20.25
C PHE A 113 -8.66 11.53 -20.15
N LEU A 114 -9.42 11.76 -19.07
CA LEU A 114 -10.16 13.00 -18.85
C LEU A 114 -9.26 14.15 -18.37
N MET A 115 -8.09 13.85 -17.81
CA MET A 115 -7.20 14.83 -17.16
C MET A 115 -6.15 15.44 -18.11
N SER A 116 -6.06 14.97 -19.36
CA SER A 116 -4.96 15.29 -20.28
C SER A 116 -4.98 16.72 -20.88
N ARG A 117 -5.95 17.57 -20.52
CA ARG A 117 -6.07 18.93 -21.10
C ARG A 117 -5.22 19.98 -20.37
N ASP A 118 -4.81 19.72 -19.13
CA ASP A 118 -4.18 20.72 -18.25
C ASP A 118 -2.78 20.34 -17.77
N THR A 119 -2.01 19.58 -18.57
CA THR A 119 -0.61 19.30 -18.20
C THR A 119 0.25 20.55 -18.39
N VAL A 120 0.48 21.28 -17.29
CA VAL A 120 1.61 22.22 -17.18
C VAL A 120 2.85 21.47 -17.63
N GLN A 121 3.55 22.04 -18.62
CA GLN A 121 4.68 21.41 -19.28
C GLN A 121 5.86 21.35 -18.30
N GLN A 122 5.88 20.33 -17.43
CA GLN A 122 7.06 20.01 -16.65
C GLN A 122 8.20 19.76 -17.62
N LYS A 123 9.36 20.38 -17.38
CA LYS A 123 10.55 20.19 -18.22
C LYS A 123 10.84 18.69 -18.28
N LYS A 124 10.55 18.08 -19.44
CA LYS A 124 10.78 16.65 -19.64
C LYS A 124 12.27 16.35 -19.43
N LEU A 125 12.57 15.33 -18.63
CA LEU A 125 13.93 14.80 -18.54
C LEU A 125 14.43 14.46 -19.94
N SER A 126 15.73 14.70 -20.18
CA SER A 126 16.36 14.25 -21.43
C SER A 126 16.34 12.73 -21.50
N ARG A 127 16.40 12.17 -22.70
CA ARG A 127 16.47 10.71 -22.90
C ARG A 127 17.60 10.07 -22.09
N ALA A 128 18.78 10.71 -22.07
CA ALA A 128 19.92 10.25 -21.29
C ALA A 128 19.67 10.27 -19.78
N ALA A 129 18.97 11.29 -19.26
CA ALA A 129 18.61 11.35 -17.85
C ALA A 129 17.58 10.27 -17.48
N LEU A 130 16.63 9.97 -18.37
CA LEU A 130 15.65 8.91 -18.19
C LEU A 130 16.30 7.52 -18.20
N GLU A 131 17.29 7.28 -19.06
CA GLU A 131 18.10 6.05 -19.03
C GLU A 131 18.84 5.88 -17.70
N VAL A 132 19.49 6.94 -17.21
CA VAL A 132 20.19 6.90 -15.91
C VAL A 132 19.19 6.65 -14.76
N LEU A 133 18.04 7.32 -14.78
CA LEU A 133 16.98 7.12 -13.79
C LEU A 133 16.51 5.66 -13.78
N ALA A 134 16.26 5.07 -14.96
CA ALA A 134 15.85 3.68 -15.07
C ALA A 134 16.91 2.73 -14.47
N ILE A 135 18.19 2.94 -14.78
CA ILE A 135 19.28 2.12 -14.23
C ILE A 135 19.31 2.23 -12.70
N ILE A 136 19.15 3.43 -12.14
CA ILE A 136 19.06 3.62 -10.69
C ILE A 136 17.85 2.87 -10.12
N ALA A 137 16.67 2.99 -10.74
CA ALA A 137 15.45 2.35 -10.26
C ALA A 137 15.57 0.82 -10.19
N TYR A 138 16.12 0.19 -11.23
CA TYR A 138 16.25 -1.28 -11.35
C TYR A 138 17.50 -1.86 -10.66
N HIS A 139 18.57 -1.09 -10.46
CA HIS A 139 19.84 -1.60 -9.92
C HIS A 139 20.27 -0.98 -8.57
N GLN A 140 19.41 -0.17 -7.93
CA GLN A 140 19.74 0.40 -6.63
C GLN A 140 20.01 -0.67 -5.55
N PRO A 141 20.92 -0.40 -4.60
CA PRO A 141 21.79 0.77 -4.51
C PRO A 141 22.97 0.69 -5.50
N VAL A 142 23.15 1.72 -6.34
CA VAL A 142 24.11 1.73 -7.45
C VAL A 142 25.06 2.92 -7.39
N THR A 143 26.32 2.75 -7.78
CA THR A 143 27.33 3.82 -7.86
C THR A 143 27.39 4.45 -9.24
N ARG A 144 27.99 5.64 -9.36
CA ARG A 144 28.20 6.29 -10.67
C ARG A 144 28.94 5.39 -11.66
N ALA A 145 29.98 4.71 -11.21
CA ALA A 145 30.77 3.83 -12.07
C ALA A 145 29.94 2.64 -12.59
N GLU A 146 29.10 2.03 -11.74
CA GLU A 146 28.21 0.94 -12.15
C GLU A 146 27.12 1.44 -13.13
N ILE A 147 26.62 2.66 -12.96
CA ILE A 147 25.70 3.27 -13.92
C ILE A 147 26.38 3.41 -15.29
N GLU A 148 27.61 3.93 -15.32
CA GLU A 148 28.38 4.13 -16.55
C GLU A 148 28.74 2.80 -17.23
N ASP A 149 29.05 1.77 -16.44
CA ASP A 149 29.31 0.40 -16.92
C ASP A 149 28.06 -0.21 -17.59
N ILE A 150 26.88 -0.10 -16.95
CA ILE A 150 25.62 -0.59 -17.51
C ILE A 150 25.21 0.19 -18.78
N ARG A 151 25.46 1.51 -18.82
CA ARG A 151 25.16 2.34 -20.00
C ARG A 151 26.16 2.14 -21.14
N GLY A 152 27.35 1.64 -20.85
CA GLY A 152 28.46 1.55 -21.80
C GLY A 152 29.05 2.90 -22.24
N VAL A 153 28.63 4.01 -21.62
CA VAL A 153 29.10 5.37 -21.89
C VAL A 153 29.16 6.19 -20.61
N GLU A 154 30.10 7.14 -20.56
CA GLU A 154 30.18 8.08 -19.45
C GLU A 154 28.88 8.87 -19.28
N THR A 155 28.49 9.10 -18.04
CA THR A 155 27.34 9.94 -17.72
C THR A 155 27.80 11.39 -17.77
N SER A 156 27.02 12.29 -18.39
CA SER A 156 27.44 13.69 -18.47
C SER A 156 27.54 14.31 -17.07
N LYS A 157 28.47 15.26 -16.90
CA LYS A 157 28.56 16.05 -15.67
C LYS A 157 27.23 16.76 -15.45
N GLY A 158 26.64 16.60 -14.28
CA GLY A 158 25.35 17.20 -13.92
C GLY A 158 24.11 16.31 -14.09
N THR A 159 24.16 15.15 -14.78
CA THR A 159 22.92 14.33 -14.93
C THR A 159 22.41 13.82 -13.57
N LEU A 160 23.30 13.30 -12.74
CA LEU A 160 22.96 12.86 -11.38
C LEU A 160 22.50 14.04 -10.52
N ASP A 161 23.10 15.22 -10.70
CA ASP A 161 22.71 16.42 -9.96
C ASP A 161 21.29 16.86 -10.34
N THR A 162 20.97 16.89 -11.64
CA THR A 162 19.61 17.16 -12.13
C THR A 162 18.60 16.14 -11.59
N LEU A 163 18.94 14.84 -11.55
CA LEU A 163 18.05 13.83 -10.99
C LEU A 163 17.85 13.99 -9.47
N MET A 164 18.87 14.45 -8.75
CA MET A 164 18.73 14.81 -7.34
C MET A 164 17.91 16.09 -7.14
N GLU A 165 18.03 17.08 -8.03
CA GLU A 165 17.22 18.31 -8.02
C GLU A 165 15.74 18.04 -8.29
N THR A 166 15.41 17.01 -9.09
CA THR A 166 14.02 16.54 -9.24
C THR A 166 13.48 15.80 -8.02
N GLU A 167 14.33 15.56 -7.02
CA GLU A 167 14.08 14.77 -5.82
C GLU A 167 13.67 13.31 -6.07
N TRP A 168 13.68 12.82 -7.32
CA TRP A 168 13.39 11.43 -7.67
C TRP A 168 14.53 10.47 -7.28
N VAL A 169 15.76 10.98 -7.22
CA VAL A 169 16.95 10.22 -6.82
C VAL A 169 17.53 10.81 -5.54
N LYS A 170 17.94 9.93 -4.62
CA LYS A 170 18.62 10.29 -3.37
C LYS A 170 19.89 9.45 -3.16
N MET A 171 20.81 9.97 -2.35
CA MET A 171 21.97 9.19 -1.92
C MET A 171 21.54 8.15 -0.87
N ARG A 172 21.94 6.89 -1.05
CA ARG A 172 21.63 5.75 -0.15
C ARG A 172 22.81 5.27 0.68
N GLY A 173 23.93 5.99 0.66
CA GLY A 173 25.12 5.68 1.46
C GLY A 173 26.39 5.58 0.63
N ARG A 174 27.35 4.78 1.11
CA ARG A 174 28.65 4.57 0.44
C ARG A 174 29.00 3.09 0.44
N ARG A 175 29.57 2.61 -0.67
CA ARG A 175 29.98 1.21 -0.81
C ARG A 175 31.22 0.90 0.03
N ARG A 176 31.32 -0.32 0.55
CA ARG A 176 32.47 -0.80 1.36
C ARG A 176 33.59 -1.36 0.47
N THR A 177 33.92 -0.63 -0.59
CA THR A 177 34.98 -0.95 -1.56
C THR A 177 36.04 0.16 -1.55
N PRO A 178 37.23 -0.06 -2.15
CA PRO A 178 38.25 0.98 -2.27
C PRO A 178 37.66 2.27 -2.88
N GLY A 179 38.00 3.43 -2.29
CA GLY A 179 37.45 4.73 -2.70
C GLY A 179 36.08 5.09 -2.09
N ARG A 180 35.38 4.13 -1.47
CA ARG A 180 34.07 4.32 -0.81
C ARG A 180 33.09 5.20 -1.61
N PRO A 181 32.81 4.84 -2.87
CA PRO A 181 31.95 5.64 -3.75
C PRO A 181 30.54 5.76 -3.17
N VAL A 182 29.89 6.89 -3.45
CA VAL A 182 28.49 7.14 -3.08
C VAL A 182 27.58 6.25 -3.91
N THR A 183 26.55 5.71 -3.26
CA THR A 183 25.48 4.94 -3.90
C THR A 183 24.21 5.77 -3.99
N TYR A 184 23.48 5.62 -5.09
CA TYR A 184 22.23 6.28 -5.39
C TYR A 184 21.07 5.27 -5.35
N GLY A 185 19.87 5.78 -5.08
CA GLY A 185 18.60 5.06 -5.13
C GLY A 185 17.44 6.02 -5.36
N THR A 186 16.25 5.48 -5.57
CA THR A 186 15.04 6.30 -5.77
C THR A 186 14.50 6.82 -4.43
N SER A 187 13.72 7.90 -4.50
CA SER A 187 13.03 8.49 -3.36
C SER A 187 11.56 8.07 -3.29
N ASP A 188 10.87 8.54 -2.26
CA ASP A 188 9.44 8.33 -2.09
C ASP A 188 8.63 9.22 -3.06
N ILE A 189 9.21 10.36 -3.49
CA ILE A 189 8.65 11.21 -4.55
C ILE A 189 8.68 10.49 -5.91
N PHE A 190 9.71 9.68 -6.16
CA PHE A 190 9.73 8.80 -7.34
C PHE A 190 8.58 7.78 -7.27
N LEU A 191 8.39 7.11 -6.13
CA LEU A 191 7.28 6.17 -5.96
C LEU A 191 5.92 6.85 -6.19
N ASP A 192 5.74 8.06 -5.65
CA ASP A 192 4.51 8.84 -5.85
C ASP A 192 4.28 9.21 -7.31
N HIS A 193 5.33 9.71 -7.99
CA HIS A 193 5.24 10.12 -9.37
C HIS A 193 4.87 8.97 -10.32
N PHE A 194 5.40 7.78 -10.05
CA PHE A 194 5.11 6.57 -10.83
C PHE A 194 3.97 5.73 -10.24
N ALA A 195 3.29 6.20 -9.20
CA ALA A 195 2.20 5.52 -8.50
C ALA A 195 2.53 4.07 -8.09
N LEU A 196 3.71 3.87 -7.50
CA LEU A 196 4.21 2.58 -7.02
C LEU A 196 4.07 2.49 -5.50
N GLU A 197 3.65 1.35 -4.96
CA GLU A 197 3.69 1.12 -3.52
C GLU A 197 5.15 0.91 -3.10
N GLU A 198 5.90 0.15 -3.89
CA GLU A 198 7.29 -0.14 -3.63
C GLU A 198 8.10 -0.36 -4.91
N ILE A 199 9.43 -0.32 -4.78
CA ILE A 199 10.32 -0.42 -5.94
C ILE A 199 10.21 -1.76 -6.67
N ARG A 200 9.83 -2.82 -5.98
CA ARG A 200 9.62 -4.14 -6.60
C ARG A 200 8.36 -4.20 -7.48
N ASP A 201 7.49 -3.19 -7.43
CA ASP A 201 6.31 -3.08 -8.30
C ASP A 201 6.66 -2.54 -9.70
N LEU A 202 7.93 -2.17 -9.92
CA LEU A 202 8.39 -1.81 -11.24
C LEU A 202 8.20 -2.99 -12.21
N PRO A 203 7.71 -2.74 -13.44
CA PRO A 203 7.49 -3.80 -14.42
C PRO A 203 8.79 -4.56 -14.71
N GLY A 204 8.67 -5.86 -14.98
CA GLY A 204 9.84 -6.68 -15.28
C GLY A 204 10.58 -6.17 -16.51
N MET A 205 11.92 -6.32 -16.54
CA MET A 205 12.73 -5.97 -17.72
C MET A 205 12.29 -6.68 -19.01
N GLU A 206 11.57 -7.81 -18.89
CA GLU A 206 10.97 -8.54 -20.01
C GLU A 206 9.66 -7.91 -20.52
N GLU A 207 8.88 -7.26 -19.65
CA GLU A 207 7.60 -6.62 -19.99
C GLU A 207 7.82 -5.29 -20.73
N LEU A 208 8.94 -4.60 -20.46
CA LEU A 208 9.31 -3.36 -21.15
C LEU A 208 9.55 -3.54 -22.67
N LYS A 209 9.86 -4.75 -23.13
CA LYS A 209 10.09 -5.03 -24.56
C LYS A 209 8.81 -5.10 -25.39
N GLY A 210 7.64 -5.20 -24.74
CA GLY A 210 6.33 -5.28 -25.41
C GLY A 210 5.59 -3.95 -25.53
N ALA A 211 6.07 -2.88 -24.87
CA ALA A 211 5.39 -1.59 -24.80
C ALA A 211 5.96 -0.51 -25.74
N GLY A 212 6.80 -0.91 -26.71
CA GLY A 212 7.49 -0.02 -27.66
C GLY A 212 6.78 0.14 -28.99
#